data_AF-A0A510DVA3-F1
#
_entry.id   AF-A0A510DVA3-F1
#
_cell.length_a   1.000
_cell.length_b   1.000
_cell.length_c   1.000
_cell.angle_alpha   90.00
_cell.angle_beta   90.00
_cell.angle_gamma   90.00
#
_symmetry.space_group_name_H-M   'P 1'
#
loop_
_entity.id
_entity.type
_entity.pdbx_description
1 polymer ?
#
loop_
_entity_poly.entity_id
_entity_poly.type
_entity_poly.pdbx_seq_one_letter_code
_entity_poly.pdbx_strand_id
1 'polypeptide(L)'
;MDDVNVREVLSLLRSPDGRKRKEGWKIVEEMKEGNVLPLIRNRLYLRSLLWNPLEGVREDAWNHIDVYVSLNVKGVERTMKARSDTIKWSAWKRVHELVELGLIDWVFVYSVRDSFWRLLKSRYPTIRKKAWRLFQELMKEGIFTERDKERYVSLLKSEKASVRIIAWKVALSTGFFKRDELRDMTQYLTELTKEDSKVKIEAKRIMQELS
;
A
#
# COMPACT_ATOMS: atom_id res chain seq x y z
N MET A 1 35.69 -9.92 19.79
CA MET A 1 34.50 -10.02 18.93
C MET A 1 35.03 -10.43 17.58
N ASP A 2 34.86 -11.70 17.23
CA ASP A 2 35.24 -12.20 15.92
C ASP A 2 34.55 -11.37 14.84
N ASP A 3 35.26 -11.12 13.75
CA ASP A 3 34.83 -10.26 12.64
C ASP A 3 33.61 -10.91 11.99
N VAL A 4 32.41 -10.56 12.45
CA VAL A 4 31.14 -11.09 11.94
C VAL A 4 31.14 -10.86 10.44
N ASN A 5 31.11 -11.95 9.67
CA ASN A 5 31.10 -11.86 8.22
C ASN A 5 29.77 -11.26 7.76
N VAL A 6 29.76 -9.93 7.58
CA VAL A 6 28.57 -9.16 7.22
C VAL A 6 27.90 -9.70 5.95
N ARG A 7 28.67 -10.28 5.01
CA ARG A 7 28.10 -10.85 3.79
C ARG A 7 27.25 -12.08 4.08
N GLU A 8 27.70 -12.95 4.98
CA GLU A 8 26.95 -14.14 5.40
C GLU A 8 25.66 -13.72 6.11
N VAL A 9 25.75 -12.80 7.08
CA VAL A 9 24.58 -12.27 7.80
C VAL A 9 23.56 -11.68 6.82
N LEU A 10 24.00 -10.82 5.92
CA LEU A 10 23.11 -10.20 4.93
C LEU A 10 22.47 -11.25 4.02
N SER A 11 23.19 -12.30 3.62
CA SER A 11 22.64 -13.39 2.80
C SER A 11 21.45 -14.09 3.46
N LEU A 12 21.45 -14.21 4.79
CA LEU A 12 20.35 -14.80 5.55
C LEU A 12 19.05 -14.01 5.37
N LEU A 13 19.13 -12.68 5.24
CA LEU A 13 17.96 -11.78 5.15
C LEU A 13 17.11 -12.01 3.90
N ARG A 14 17.66 -12.63 2.86
CA ARG A 14 16.95 -12.99 1.62
C ARG A 14 16.43 -14.44 1.61
N SER A 15 16.70 -15.21 2.65
CA SER A 15 16.34 -16.61 2.70
C SER A 15 14.81 -16.81 2.59
N PRO A 16 14.33 -17.80 1.81
CA PRO A 16 12.93 -18.22 1.89
C PRO A 16 12.55 -18.71 3.30
N ASP A 17 13.52 -19.24 4.06
CA ASP A 17 13.32 -19.71 5.43
C ASP A 17 13.25 -18.53 6.41
N GLY A 18 12.08 -18.37 7.04
CA GLY A 18 11.85 -17.33 8.04
C GLY A 18 12.72 -17.45 9.29
N ARG A 19 13.19 -18.65 9.65
CA ARG A 19 14.08 -18.85 10.80
C ARG A 19 15.46 -18.24 10.54
N LYS A 20 16.01 -18.49 9.36
CA LYS A 20 17.26 -17.88 8.90
C LYS A 20 17.16 -16.36 8.83
N ARG A 21 16.04 -15.83 8.32
CA ARG A 21 15.81 -14.37 8.30
C ARG A 21 15.76 -13.79 9.71
N LYS A 22 15.07 -14.45 10.64
CA LYS A 22 15.00 -14.01 12.05
C LYS A 22 16.38 -13.96 12.70
N GLU A 23 17.21 -14.97 12.47
CA GLU A 23 18.60 -14.99 12.96
C GLU A 23 19.44 -13.88 12.34
N GLY A 24 19.36 -13.69 11.02
CA GLY A 24 20.05 -12.61 10.33
C GLY A 24 19.65 -11.23 10.84
N TRP A 25 18.35 -10.98 11.06
CA TRP A 25 17.87 -9.71 11.60
C TRP A 25 18.32 -9.48 13.04
N LYS A 26 18.35 -10.53 13.88
CA LYS A 26 18.90 -10.43 15.24
C LYS A 26 20.34 -9.90 15.22
N ILE A 27 21.19 -10.44 14.34
CA ILE A 27 22.58 -10.00 14.22
C ILE A 27 22.66 -8.57 13.65
N VAL A 28 21.79 -8.21 12.69
CA VAL A 28 21.71 -6.83 12.19
C VAL A 28 21.37 -5.83 13.30
N GLU A 29 20.46 -6.18 14.20
CA GLU A 29 20.10 -5.35 15.34
C GLU A 29 21.26 -5.19 16.33
N GLU A 30 21.94 -6.29 16.66
CA GLU A 30 23.16 -6.26 17.50
C GLU A 30 24.26 -5.38 16.86
N MET A 31 24.41 -5.43 15.52
CA MET A 31 25.34 -4.57 14.79
C MET A 31 24.91 -3.09 14.77
N LYS A 32 23.60 -2.82 14.72
CA LYS A 32 23.05 -1.44 14.80
C LYS A 32 23.41 -0.79 16.12
N GLU A 33 23.35 -1.53 17.22
CA GLU A 33 23.67 -1.05 18.57
C GLU A 33 25.17 -1.00 18.87
N GLY A 34 25.95 -1.91 18.27
CA GLY A 34 27.41 -1.98 18.42
C GLY A 34 28.17 -1.26 17.29
N ASN A 35 28.64 -2.03 16.31
CA ASN A 35 29.41 -1.52 15.17
C ASN A 35 28.53 -1.39 13.91
N VAL A 36 28.02 -0.17 13.69
CA VAL A 36 27.10 0.13 12.57
C VAL A 36 27.80 0.26 11.20
N LEU A 37 29.13 0.41 11.16
CA LEU A 37 29.89 0.69 9.93
C LEU A 37 29.67 -0.34 8.80
N PRO A 38 29.66 -1.65 9.06
CA PRO A 38 29.39 -2.63 8.01
C PRO A 38 27.98 -2.51 7.43
N LEU A 39 26.99 -2.13 8.25
CA LEU A 39 25.63 -1.91 7.78
C LEU A 39 25.54 -0.65 6.91
N ILE A 40 26.21 0.43 7.30
CA ILE A 40 26.27 1.67 6.51
C ILE A 40 26.86 1.41 5.11
N ARG A 41 27.91 0.59 5.02
CA ARG A 41 28.54 0.20 3.75
C ARG A 41 27.61 -0.65 2.87
N ASN A 42 26.67 -1.38 3.48
CA ASN A 42 25.72 -2.26 2.80
C ASN A 42 24.28 -1.72 2.80
N ARG A 43 24.06 -0.45 3.11
CA ARG A 43 22.71 0.14 3.23
C ARG A 43 21.84 0.01 1.98
N LEU A 44 22.46 -0.04 0.79
CA LEU A 44 21.75 -0.28 -0.48
C LEU A 44 21.26 -1.73 -0.61
N TYR A 45 22.00 -2.68 -0.05
CA TYR A 45 21.55 -4.06 0.06
C TYR A 45 20.33 -4.15 0.97
N LEU A 46 20.39 -3.56 2.17
CA LEU A 46 19.24 -3.52 3.09
C LEU A 46 18.03 -2.89 2.41
N ARG A 47 18.22 -1.72 1.77
CA ARG A 47 17.20 -1.08 0.94
C ARG A 47 16.55 -2.08 -0.02
N SER A 48 17.34 -2.84 -0.77
CA SER A 48 16.83 -3.77 -1.77
C SER A 48 15.91 -4.88 -1.23
N LEU A 49 15.93 -5.16 0.08
CA LEU A 49 15.01 -6.11 0.72
C LEU A 49 13.55 -5.64 0.65
N LEU A 50 13.31 -4.33 0.69
CA LEU A 50 11.96 -3.75 0.53
C LEU A 50 11.37 -3.98 -0.88
N TRP A 51 12.22 -4.28 -1.87
CA TRP A 51 11.84 -4.63 -3.24
C TRP A 51 11.89 -6.13 -3.53
N ASN A 52 12.21 -6.97 -2.54
CA ASN A 52 12.37 -8.39 -2.77
C ASN A 52 11.07 -9.03 -3.28
N PRO A 53 11.07 -9.98 -4.23
CA PRO A 53 9.85 -10.63 -4.69
C PRO A 53 9.14 -11.47 -3.60
N LEU A 54 9.88 -12.03 -2.65
CA LEU A 54 9.34 -12.79 -1.53
C LEU A 54 8.69 -11.86 -0.51
N GLU A 55 7.39 -12.09 -0.23
CA GLU A 55 6.65 -11.28 0.74
C GLU A 55 7.27 -11.34 2.13
N GLY A 56 7.65 -12.53 2.61
CA GLY A 56 8.30 -12.67 3.92
C GLY A 56 9.57 -11.83 4.07
N VAL A 57 10.42 -11.77 3.03
CA VAL A 57 11.62 -10.91 3.05
C VAL A 57 11.24 -9.44 3.15
N ARG A 58 10.26 -8.99 2.38
CA ARG A 58 9.80 -7.59 2.42
C ARG A 58 9.17 -7.25 3.76
N GLU A 59 8.35 -8.13 4.30
CA GLU A 59 7.67 -7.91 5.58
C GLU A 59 8.68 -7.83 6.72
N ASP A 60 9.67 -8.72 6.76
CA ASP A 60 10.72 -8.65 7.76
C ASP A 60 11.54 -7.36 7.59
N ALA A 61 11.86 -6.96 6.36
CA ALA A 61 12.53 -5.68 6.09
C ALA A 61 11.74 -4.46 6.58
N TRP A 62 10.42 -4.46 6.42
CA TRP A 62 9.58 -3.39 6.94
C TRP A 62 9.42 -3.44 8.46
N ASN A 63 9.44 -4.63 9.08
CA ASN A 63 9.33 -4.75 10.54
C ASN A 63 10.59 -4.23 11.26
N HIS A 64 11.70 -4.05 10.55
CA HIS A 64 12.95 -3.48 11.05
C HIS A 64 13.23 -2.15 10.33
N ILE A 65 12.19 -1.36 10.05
CA ILE A 65 12.31 -0.09 9.31
C ILE A 65 13.15 0.95 10.06
N ASP A 66 13.21 0.86 11.38
CA ASP A 66 14.05 1.67 12.26
C ASP A 66 15.56 1.48 11.97
N VAL A 67 15.98 0.28 11.55
CA VAL A 67 17.35 0.05 11.01
C VAL A 67 17.59 0.99 9.83
N TYR A 68 16.61 1.18 8.95
CA TYR A 68 16.76 2.04 7.77
C TYR A 68 16.83 3.52 8.15
N VAL A 69 16.08 3.92 9.18
CA VAL A 69 16.16 5.27 9.76
C VAL A 69 17.55 5.52 10.34
N SER A 70 18.04 4.61 11.20
CA SER A 70 19.37 4.73 11.84
C SER A 70 20.52 4.81 10.84
N LEU A 71 20.40 4.10 9.72
CA LEU A 71 21.39 4.07 8.64
C LEU A 71 21.19 5.17 7.59
N ASN A 72 20.19 6.05 7.77
CA ASN A 72 19.82 7.10 6.82
C ASN A 72 19.65 6.57 5.39
N VAL A 73 18.96 5.43 5.24
CA VAL A 73 18.78 4.75 3.96
C VAL A 73 17.91 5.61 3.04
N LYS A 74 18.52 6.18 1.99
CA LYS A 74 17.79 6.98 1.01
C LYS A 74 17.02 6.12 0.02
N GLY A 75 15.85 6.58 -0.40
CA GLY A 75 15.08 5.98 -1.49
C GLY A 75 14.05 4.95 -1.06
N VAL A 76 13.81 4.76 0.25
CA VAL A 76 12.75 3.89 0.80
C VAL A 76 11.39 4.27 0.21
N GLU A 77 11.13 5.57 0.10
CA GLU A 77 9.89 6.17 -0.42
C GLU A 77 9.58 5.79 -1.87
N ARG A 78 10.60 5.37 -2.65
CA ARG A 78 10.42 4.92 -4.03
C ARG A 78 9.59 3.64 -4.14
N THR A 79 9.48 2.84 -3.07
CA THR A 79 8.59 1.67 -3.01
C THR A 79 7.12 2.04 -3.25
N MET A 80 6.69 3.23 -2.81
CA MET A 80 5.31 3.73 -3.00
C MET A 80 4.96 3.93 -4.47
N LYS A 81 5.96 4.11 -5.35
CA LYS A 81 5.79 4.24 -6.81
C LYS A 81 6.13 2.97 -7.59
N ALA A 82 6.40 1.85 -6.90
CA ALA A 82 6.84 0.62 -7.55
C ALA A 82 5.85 0.10 -8.60
N ARG A 83 6.36 -0.53 -9.66
CA ARG A 83 5.53 -1.16 -10.71
C ARG A 83 4.81 -2.42 -10.21
N SER A 84 5.38 -3.17 -9.27
CA SER A 84 4.65 -4.28 -8.64
C SER A 84 3.59 -3.78 -7.67
N ASP A 85 2.37 -4.32 -7.76
CA ASP A 85 1.31 -4.02 -6.79
C ASP A 85 1.64 -4.52 -5.39
N THR A 86 2.36 -5.63 -5.25
CA THR A 86 2.72 -6.20 -3.94
C THR A 86 3.79 -5.37 -3.23
N ILE A 87 4.81 -4.90 -3.97
CA ILE A 87 5.84 -3.98 -3.44
C ILE A 87 5.23 -2.62 -3.12
N LYS A 88 4.39 -2.10 -4.04
CA LYS A 88 3.73 -0.82 -3.81
C LYS A 88 2.82 -0.91 -2.57
N TRP A 89 2.01 -1.96 -2.47
CA TRP A 89 1.13 -2.17 -1.32
C TRP A 89 1.89 -2.29 0.00
N SER A 90 3.04 -2.99 0.03
CA SER A 90 3.81 -3.16 1.27
C SER A 90 4.31 -1.83 1.86
N ALA A 91 4.55 -0.84 1.00
CA ALA A 91 4.86 0.54 1.38
C ALA A 91 3.62 1.32 1.81
N TRP A 92 2.58 1.34 0.96
CA TRP A 92 1.39 2.15 1.23
C TRP A 92 0.67 1.75 2.52
N LYS A 93 0.62 0.46 2.87
CA LYS A 93 0.02 0.01 4.13
C LYS A 93 0.75 0.48 5.39
N ARG A 94 1.95 1.07 5.24
CA ARG A 94 2.79 1.64 6.29
C ARG A 94 2.92 3.15 6.18
N VAL A 95 2.11 3.80 5.35
CA VAL A 95 2.23 5.25 5.08
C VAL A 95 2.27 6.10 6.36
N HIS A 96 1.43 5.79 7.36
CA HIS A 96 1.43 6.49 8.65
C HIS A 96 2.75 6.28 9.41
N GLU A 97 3.21 5.03 9.54
CA GLU A 97 4.50 4.70 10.16
C GLU A 97 5.67 5.42 9.46
N LEU A 98 5.67 5.49 8.13
CA LEU A 98 6.71 6.21 7.38
C LEU A 98 6.68 7.72 7.63
N VAL A 99 5.49 8.30 7.84
CA VAL A 99 5.34 9.72 8.22
C VAL A 99 5.81 9.95 9.66
N GLU A 100 5.39 9.10 10.60
CA GLU A 100 5.80 9.17 12.01
C GLU A 100 7.32 9.05 12.19
N LEU A 101 7.96 8.20 11.40
CA LEU A 101 9.42 8.02 11.41
C LEU A 101 10.18 9.11 10.63
N GLY A 102 9.48 10.07 10.01
CA GLY A 102 10.10 11.14 9.22
C GLY A 102 10.80 10.66 7.95
N LEU A 103 10.49 9.44 7.47
CA LEU A 103 11.01 8.92 6.20
C LEU A 103 10.33 9.59 4.99
N ILE A 104 9.09 10.03 5.18
CA ILE A 104 8.30 10.83 4.24
C ILE A 104 7.47 11.85 5.03
N ASP A 105 6.89 12.83 4.33
CA ASP A 105 5.87 13.72 4.87
C ASP A 105 4.56 13.62 4.06
N TRP A 106 3.49 14.24 4.57
CA TRP A 106 2.20 14.23 3.87
C TRP A 106 2.23 14.96 2.52
N VAL A 107 3.14 15.93 2.33
CA VAL A 107 3.35 16.61 1.04
C VAL A 107 3.85 15.62 0.00
N PHE A 108 4.82 14.78 0.35
CA PHE A 108 5.31 13.70 -0.48
C PHE A 108 4.20 12.70 -0.78
N VAL A 109 3.45 12.24 0.22
CA VAL A 109 2.34 11.30 0.04
C VAL A 109 1.31 11.85 -0.96
N TYR A 110 0.93 13.12 -0.81
CA TYR A 110 0.04 13.81 -1.74
C TYR A 110 0.62 13.85 -3.16
N SER A 111 1.92 14.14 -3.31
CA SER A 111 2.60 14.21 -4.61
C SER A 111 2.67 12.87 -5.35
N VAL A 112 2.64 11.74 -4.63
CA VAL A 112 2.74 10.39 -5.22
C VAL A 112 1.42 9.62 -5.24
N ARG A 113 0.32 10.23 -4.81
CA ARG A 113 -1.02 9.59 -4.70
C ARG A 113 -1.52 8.98 -6.01
N ASP A 114 -1.04 9.48 -7.15
CA ASP A 114 -1.32 8.93 -8.47
C ASP A 114 -0.99 7.45 -8.60
N SER A 115 0.07 7.02 -7.91
CA SER A 115 0.48 5.62 -7.88
C SER A 115 -0.49 4.73 -7.09
N PHE A 116 -1.21 5.29 -6.11
CA PHE A 116 -2.16 4.61 -5.24
C PHE A 116 -3.43 4.19 -5.98
N TRP A 117 -3.94 5.03 -6.89
CA TRP A 117 -5.12 4.73 -7.71
C TRP A 117 -5.04 3.39 -8.45
N ARG A 118 -3.82 2.93 -8.76
CA ARG A 118 -3.60 1.61 -9.36
C ARG A 118 -3.93 0.46 -8.41
N LEU A 119 -3.69 0.63 -7.11
CA LEU A 119 -4.02 -0.38 -6.09
C LEU A 119 -5.53 -0.59 -5.95
N LEU A 120 -6.35 0.45 -6.13
CA LEU A 120 -7.82 0.36 -6.14
C LEU A 120 -8.36 -0.53 -7.27
N LYS A 121 -7.54 -0.73 -8.31
CA LYS A 121 -7.80 -1.61 -9.46
C LYS A 121 -6.91 -2.85 -9.48
N SER A 122 -6.19 -3.16 -8.40
CA SER A 122 -5.19 -4.23 -8.40
C SER A 122 -5.79 -5.56 -8.85
N ARG A 123 -5.01 -6.36 -9.56
CA ARG A 123 -5.42 -7.72 -9.97
C ARG A 123 -5.64 -8.61 -8.76
N TYR A 124 -4.83 -8.44 -7.71
CA TYR A 124 -4.92 -9.17 -6.44
C TYR A 124 -6.14 -8.69 -5.62
N PRO A 125 -7.17 -9.52 -5.42
CA PRO A 125 -8.38 -9.09 -4.69
C PRO A 125 -8.12 -8.65 -3.26
N THR A 126 -7.15 -9.28 -2.58
CA THR A 126 -6.75 -8.95 -1.20
C THR A 126 -6.13 -7.55 -1.11
N ILE A 127 -5.17 -7.22 -1.99
CA ILE A 127 -4.58 -5.88 -2.08
C ILE A 127 -5.66 -4.86 -2.43
N ARG A 128 -6.49 -5.16 -3.43
CA ARG A 128 -7.58 -4.26 -3.84
C ARG A 128 -8.50 -3.92 -2.67
N LYS A 129 -8.98 -4.92 -1.94
CA LYS A 129 -9.87 -4.72 -0.78
C LYS A 129 -9.20 -3.90 0.32
N LYS A 130 -7.92 -4.18 0.63
CA LYS A 130 -7.17 -3.42 1.64
C LYS A 130 -6.88 -1.98 1.19
N ALA A 131 -6.56 -1.76 -0.08
CA ALA A 131 -6.34 -0.43 -0.65
C ALA A 131 -7.60 0.45 -0.56
N TRP A 132 -8.79 -0.10 -0.78
CA TRP A 132 -10.05 0.64 -0.59
C TRP A 132 -10.34 1.02 0.86
N ARG A 133 -9.81 0.31 1.84
CA ARG A 133 -9.90 0.71 3.26
C ARG A 133 -8.96 1.86 3.55
N LEU A 134 -7.69 1.70 3.19
CA LEU A 134 -6.67 2.74 3.32
C LEU A 134 -7.04 4.01 2.54
N PHE A 135 -7.72 3.90 1.39
CA PHE A 135 -8.24 5.06 0.65
C PHE A 135 -9.11 5.97 1.53
N GLN A 136 -10.00 5.38 2.33
CA GLN A 136 -10.90 6.13 3.20
C GLN A 136 -10.14 6.81 4.35
N GLU A 137 -9.08 6.17 4.85
CA GLU A 137 -8.17 6.77 5.82
C GLU A 137 -7.43 7.96 5.20
N LEU A 138 -6.80 7.75 4.05
CA LEU A 138 -6.08 8.80 3.30
C LEU A 138 -6.97 9.97 2.87
N MET A 139 -8.25 9.73 2.62
CA MET A 139 -9.22 10.80 2.40
C MET A 139 -9.40 11.70 3.61
N LYS A 140 -9.47 11.13 4.82
CA LYS A 140 -9.57 11.90 6.07
C LYS A 140 -8.31 12.75 6.30
N GLU A 141 -7.16 12.25 5.87
CA GLU A 141 -5.88 12.96 5.87
C GLU A 141 -5.76 14.00 4.73
N GLY A 142 -6.81 14.21 3.93
CA GLY A 142 -6.81 15.18 2.83
C GLY A 142 -5.93 14.82 1.63
N ILE A 143 -5.49 13.56 1.52
CA ILE A 143 -4.65 13.09 0.41
C ILE A 143 -5.46 13.01 -0.88
N PHE A 144 -6.73 12.64 -0.79
CA PHE A 144 -7.67 12.67 -1.91
C PHE A 144 -8.70 13.76 -1.68
N THR A 145 -8.87 14.62 -2.68
CA THR A 145 -9.61 15.87 -2.60
C THR A 145 -10.64 15.95 -3.71
N GLU A 146 -11.44 17.02 -3.74
CA GLU A 146 -12.41 17.30 -4.80
C GLU A 146 -11.81 17.17 -6.21
N ARG A 147 -10.54 17.55 -6.38
CA ARG A 147 -9.81 17.47 -7.66
C ARG A 147 -9.65 16.05 -8.18
N ASP A 148 -9.82 15.05 -7.32
CA ASP A 148 -9.67 13.64 -7.68
C ASP A 148 -11.02 12.97 -8.04
N LYS A 149 -12.15 13.69 -7.95
CA LYS A 149 -13.49 13.16 -8.27
C LYS A 149 -13.59 12.62 -9.68
N GLU A 150 -13.10 13.35 -10.68
CA GLU A 150 -13.16 12.91 -12.09
C GLU A 150 -12.48 11.54 -12.28
N ARG A 151 -11.32 11.36 -11.64
CA ARG A 151 -10.62 10.09 -11.65
C ARG A 151 -11.40 9.00 -10.92
N TYR A 152 -12.05 9.34 -9.81
CA TYR A 152 -12.90 8.40 -9.09
C TYR A 152 -14.12 7.96 -9.90
N VAL A 153 -14.73 8.85 -10.70
CA VAL A 153 -15.85 8.50 -11.60
C VAL A 153 -15.46 7.36 -12.54
N SER A 154 -14.20 7.29 -12.99
CA SER A 154 -13.70 6.14 -13.77
C SER A 154 -13.82 4.79 -13.05
N LEU A 155 -13.79 4.78 -11.70
CA LEU A 155 -14.02 3.59 -10.88
C LEU A 155 -15.51 3.28 -10.73
N LEU A 156 -16.37 4.29 -10.63
CA LEU A 156 -17.83 4.15 -10.60
C LEU A 156 -18.41 3.56 -11.89
N LYS A 157 -17.71 3.70 -13.02
CA LYS A 157 -18.04 3.09 -14.31
C LYS A 157 -17.10 1.97 -14.74
N SER A 158 -16.25 1.45 -13.85
CA SER A 158 -15.27 0.41 -14.17
C SER A 158 -15.92 -0.84 -14.76
N GLU A 159 -15.43 -1.35 -15.89
CA GLU A 159 -15.89 -2.62 -16.51
C GLU A 159 -15.85 -3.79 -15.53
N LYS A 160 -14.84 -3.82 -14.66
CA LYS A 160 -14.74 -4.83 -13.60
C LYS A 160 -15.78 -4.56 -12.51
N ALA A 161 -16.87 -5.32 -12.52
CA ALA A 161 -17.97 -5.23 -11.56
C ALA A 161 -17.52 -5.19 -10.09
N SER A 162 -16.54 -6.01 -9.70
CA SER A 162 -16.00 -6.02 -8.33
C SER A 162 -15.25 -4.75 -7.92
N VAL A 163 -14.67 -4.01 -8.87
CA VAL A 163 -14.10 -2.67 -8.61
C VAL A 163 -15.25 -1.68 -8.47
N ARG A 164 -16.19 -1.72 -9.42
CA ARG A 164 -17.32 -0.81 -9.52
C ARG A 164 -18.15 -0.80 -8.23
N ILE A 165 -18.58 -1.97 -7.75
CA ILE A 165 -19.37 -2.08 -6.51
C ILE A 165 -18.63 -1.51 -5.30
N ILE A 166 -17.34 -1.80 -5.14
CA ILE A 166 -16.59 -1.27 -4.00
C ILE A 166 -16.47 0.26 -4.10
N ALA A 167 -16.25 0.80 -5.30
CA ALA A 167 -16.20 2.24 -5.52
C ALA A 167 -17.53 2.92 -5.12
N TRP A 168 -18.68 2.34 -5.47
CA TRP A 168 -19.97 2.87 -5.05
C TRP A 168 -20.17 2.82 -3.54
N LYS A 169 -19.85 1.69 -2.90
CA LYS A 169 -19.94 1.55 -1.44
C LYS A 169 -19.09 2.59 -0.71
N VAL A 170 -17.86 2.80 -1.18
CA VAL A 170 -16.94 3.77 -0.59
C VAL A 170 -17.40 5.20 -0.85
N ALA A 171 -17.95 5.50 -2.02
CA ALA A 171 -18.48 6.84 -2.32
C ALA A 171 -19.63 7.21 -1.37
N LEU A 172 -20.54 6.26 -1.10
CA LEU A 172 -21.63 6.42 -0.14
C LEU A 172 -21.13 6.61 1.30
N SER A 173 -20.12 5.86 1.72
CA SER A 173 -19.66 5.87 3.11
C SER A 173 -18.71 7.01 3.48
N THR A 174 -18.10 7.66 2.49
CA THR A 174 -17.06 8.69 2.72
C THR A 174 -17.55 10.11 2.58
N GLY A 175 -18.73 10.31 1.98
CA GLY A 175 -19.19 11.66 1.61
C GLY A 175 -18.31 12.32 0.55
N PHE A 176 -17.47 11.56 -0.17
CA PHE A 176 -16.62 12.13 -1.23
C PHE A 176 -17.44 12.80 -2.31
N PHE A 177 -18.65 12.28 -2.54
CA PHE A 177 -19.66 12.85 -3.40
C PHE A 177 -20.88 13.21 -2.56
N LYS A 178 -21.57 14.28 -2.94
CA LYS A 178 -22.92 14.54 -2.49
C LYS A 178 -23.84 13.44 -3.01
N ARG A 179 -24.90 13.15 -2.26
CA ARG A 179 -25.89 12.13 -2.66
C ARG A 179 -26.50 12.41 -4.04
N ASP A 180 -26.78 13.67 -4.36
CA ASP A 180 -27.36 14.04 -5.66
C ASP A 180 -26.38 13.79 -6.82
N GLU A 181 -25.08 14.08 -6.64
CA GLU A 181 -24.06 13.73 -7.64
C GLU A 181 -24.04 12.21 -7.91
N LEU A 182 -24.21 11.39 -6.86
CA LEU A 182 -24.29 9.94 -6.99
C LEU A 182 -25.59 9.48 -7.67
N ARG A 183 -26.72 10.14 -7.41
CA ARG A 183 -28.01 9.87 -8.08
C ARG A 183 -27.92 10.07 -9.59
N ASP A 184 -27.26 11.14 -10.02
CA ASP A 184 -27.06 11.46 -11.45
C ASP A 184 -26.20 10.41 -12.17
N MET A 185 -25.40 9.63 -11.44
CA MET A 185 -24.52 8.58 -11.97
C MET A 185 -25.09 7.16 -11.85
N THR A 186 -26.31 6.98 -11.34
CA THR A 186 -26.93 5.66 -11.08
C THR A 186 -27.03 4.77 -12.32
N GLN A 187 -27.02 5.34 -13.53
CA GLN A 187 -26.95 4.58 -14.78
C GLN A 187 -25.77 3.56 -14.80
N TYR A 188 -24.64 3.87 -14.15
CA TYR A 188 -23.50 2.96 -14.07
C TYR A 188 -23.73 1.74 -13.15
N LEU A 189 -24.73 1.79 -12.26
CA LEU A 189 -25.17 0.66 -11.45
C LEU A 189 -26.19 -0.21 -12.18
N THR A 190 -27.10 0.40 -12.95
CA THR A 190 -28.14 -0.31 -13.70
C THR A 190 -27.55 -1.41 -14.58
N GLU A 191 -26.41 -1.15 -15.23
CA GLU A 191 -25.66 -2.15 -16.00
C GLU A 191 -25.31 -3.42 -15.21
N LEU A 192 -24.98 -3.28 -13.93
CA LEU A 192 -24.61 -4.41 -13.05
C LEU A 192 -25.81 -5.25 -12.61
N THR A 193 -27.03 -4.81 -12.89
CA THR A 193 -28.26 -5.52 -12.49
C THR A 193 -28.75 -6.55 -13.51
N LYS A 194 -28.12 -6.58 -14.69
CA LYS A 194 -28.53 -7.39 -15.85
C LYS A 194 -28.32 -8.89 -15.66
N GLU A 195 -27.30 -9.29 -14.90
CA GLU A 195 -26.97 -10.71 -14.67
C GLU A 195 -27.16 -11.10 -13.20
N ASP A 196 -27.68 -12.31 -12.96
CA ASP A 196 -27.95 -12.75 -11.59
C ASP A 196 -26.65 -13.12 -10.86
N SER A 197 -26.30 -12.30 -9.87
CA SER A 197 -25.01 -12.37 -9.20
C SER A 197 -25.05 -11.68 -7.83
N LYS A 198 -24.07 -11.99 -6.97
CA LYS A 198 -23.85 -11.22 -5.72
C LYS A 198 -23.65 -9.72 -6.01
N VAL A 199 -23.11 -9.37 -7.17
CA VAL A 199 -22.93 -7.99 -7.63
C VAL A 199 -24.28 -7.30 -7.84
N LYS A 200 -25.25 -7.97 -8.48
CA LYS A 200 -26.60 -7.43 -8.69
C LYS A 200 -27.31 -7.13 -7.38
N ILE A 201 -27.23 -8.01 -6.39
CA ILE A 201 -27.84 -7.79 -5.05
C ILE A 201 -27.27 -6.50 -4.44
N GLU A 202 -25.95 -6.34 -4.49
CA GLU A 202 -25.27 -5.16 -3.95
C GLU A 202 -25.59 -3.89 -4.75
N ALA A 203 -25.64 -3.97 -6.08
CA ALA A 203 -26.02 -2.84 -6.93
C ALA A 203 -27.45 -2.35 -6.59
N LYS A 204 -28.41 -3.28 -6.47
CA LYS A 204 -29.79 -2.96 -6.08
C LYS A 204 -29.86 -2.32 -4.71
N ARG A 205 -29.11 -2.83 -3.73
CA ARG A 205 -29.03 -2.24 -2.38
C ARG A 205 -28.52 -0.81 -2.41
N ILE A 206 -27.46 -0.54 -3.18
CA ILE A 206 -26.88 0.80 -3.35
C ILE A 206 -27.89 1.74 -4.01
N MET A 207 -28.60 1.28 -5.05
CA MET A 207 -29.65 2.08 -5.71
C MET A 207 -30.82 2.41 -4.77
N GLN A 208 -31.23 1.47 -3.93
CA GLN A 208 -32.25 1.69 -2.90
C GLN A 208 -31.80 2.71 -1.85
N GLU A 209 -30.54 2.67 -1.43
CA GLU A 209 -29.98 3.65 -0.48
C GLU A 209 -29.88 5.07 -1.08
N LEU A 210 -29.78 5.17 -2.41
CA LEU A 210 -29.75 6.43 -3.14
C LEU A 210 -31.14 6.94 -3.53
N SER A 211 -32.20 6.15 -3.42
CA SER A 211 -33.57 6.58 -3.73
C SER A 211 -34.07 7.49 -2.61
#